data_AF-A0A3B9T3X5-F1
#
_entry.id   AF-A0A3B9T3X5-F1
#
_cell.length_a   1.000
_cell.length_b   1.000
_cell.length_c   1.000
_cell.angle_alpha   90.00
_cell.angle_beta   90.00
_cell.angle_gamma   90.00
#
_symmetry.space_group_name_H-M   'P 1'
#
loop_
_entity.id
_entity.type
_entity.pdbx_description
1 polymer ?
#
loop_
_entity_poly.entity_id
_entity_poly.type
_entity_poly.pdbx_seq_one_letter_code
_entity_poly.pdbx_strand_id
1 'polypeptide(L)'
;GCEELVKLNLKNNDVVNYLENAIIGWMDQFHIDGIRFDAADCIDHDFFRRIRHTVKSRNPEMWLMGELIHGNYAQFANPEMLDSSTNYECWKGIWSSHNDKNYFEINYAMNRQKDIYPGLLLYNFADNHDVARLATQLRDSRHLPLVYALLYAMPGIPSVYYGSEFGIQGEKQQGSDDNLRPALDIAEMHPESNALTQYLYRLGAAYERKEALHTGSFSTVEVRNQQLEFRRGDGDDAVYCLLNLQDCPSDLPLPFGGDGWYDLLTGEPVYANGKISVPAFTAMWIAKSSAEELAAMAQEPEIAAAETVAAPAAEPIAEPQPAEPVVTTEAEPKATEQPAEMTAAELVWKLSLLDRCMTRAKLTEAFGREPMDKQDGSNVVYEYQFDGGVTLRLWGDPILRAALQSGDRAFEILL
;
A
#
# COMPACT_ATOMS: atom_id res chain seq x y z
N GLY A 1 -23.88 3.19 1.03
CA GLY A 1 -23.83 2.64 2.40
C GLY A 1 -24.28 1.21 2.37
N CYS A 2 -23.83 0.38 3.31
CA CYS A 2 -24.28 -1.00 3.48
C CYS A 2 -25.30 -1.05 4.61
N GLU A 3 -26.45 -1.70 4.41
CA GLU A 3 -27.54 -1.73 5.41
C GLU A 3 -27.12 -2.40 6.72
N GLU A 4 -26.22 -3.38 6.64
CA GLU A 4 -25.70 -4.13 7.79
C GLU A 4 -24.57 -3.39 8.54
N LEU A 5 -24.02 -2.31 7.96
CA LEU A 5 -22.91 -1.54 8.54
C LEU A 5 -23.38 -0.13 8.90
N VAL A 6 -24.05 -0.02 10.05
CA VAL A 6 -24.56 1.27 10.56
C VAL A 6 -23.43 2.17 11.05
N LYS A 7 -23.45 3.45 10.64
CA LYS A 7 -22.47 4.43 11.10
C LYS A 7 -22.71 4.78 12.58
N LEU A 8 -21.72 4.53 13.43
CA LEU A 8 -21.78 4.87 14.84
C LEU A 8 -21.75 6.40 15.06
N ASN A 9 -22.60 6.88 15.98
CA ASN A 9 -22.69 8.30 16.31
C ASN A 9 -21.64 8.71 17.36
N LEU A 10 -20.50 9.22 16.88
CA LEU A 10 -19.39 9.69 17.74
C LEU A 10 -19.67 11.02 18.47
N LYS A 11 -20.87 11.60 18.33
CA LYS A 11 -21.33 12.71 19.20
C LYS A 11 -22.11 12.22 20.42
N ASN A 12 -22.44 10.93 20.50
CA ASN A 12 -23.02 10.33 21.70
C ASN A 12 -21.91 9.84 22.64
N ASN A 13 -21.83 10.42 23.84
CA ASN A 13 -20.83 10.05 24.83
C ASN A 13 -20.91 8.59 25.27
N ASP A 14 -22.08 7.97 25.29
CA ASP A 14 -22.21 6.55 25.68
C ASP A 14 -21.55 5.64 24.63
N VAL A 15 -21.70 5.97 23.34
CA VAL A 15 -21.03 5.27 22.23
C VAL A 15 -19.52 5.46 22.32
N VAL A 16 -19.06 6.70 22.53
CA VAL A 16 -17.63 7.00 22.66
C VAL A 16 -17.00 6.27 23.86
N ASN A 17 -17.66 6.30 25.02
CA ASN A 17 -17.20 5.61 26.22
C ASN A 17 -17.15 4.09 26.00
N TYR A 18 -18.14 3.52 25.31
CA TYR A 18 -18.16 2.10 24.99
C TYR A 18 -16.96 1.70 24.12
N LEU A 19 -16.70 2.43 23.04
CA LEU A 19 -15.57 2.16 22.13
C LEU A 19 -14.22 2.33 22.82
N GLU A 20 -14.07 3.38 23.63
CA GLU A 20 -12.86 3.62 24.42
C GLU A 20 -12.62 2.49 25.44
N ASN A 21 -13.66 2.04 26.13
CA ASN A 21 -13.57 0.93 27.09
C ASN A 21 -13.25 -0.41 26.40
N ALA A 22 -13.73 -0.63 25.17
CA ALA A 22 -13.36 -1.82 24.40
C ALA A 22 -11.86 -1.84 24.10
N ILE A 23 -11.30 -0.70 23.67
CA ILE A 23 -9.87 -0.54 23.44
C ILE A 23 -9.07 -0.77 24.72
N ILE A 24 -9.47 -0.15 25.83
CA ILE A 24 -8.85 -0.38 27.14
C ILE A 24 -8.93 -1.85 27.54
N GLY A 25 -10.07 -2.51 27.29
CA GLY A 25 -10.25 -3.93 27.54
C GLY A 25 -9.22 -4.77 26.80
N TRP A 26 -8.98 -4.50 25.52
CA TRP A 26 -7.96 -5.22 24.76
C TRP A 26 -6.53 -4.94 25.23
N MET A 27 -6.22 -3.70 25.61
CA MET A 27 -4.94 -3.32 26.21
C MET A 27 -4.68 -4.05 27.53
N ASP A 28 -5.66 -4.02 28.43
CA ASP A 28 -5.50 -4.51 29.80
C ASP A 28 -5.54 -6.06 29.85
N GLN A 29 -6.31 -6.71 28.95
CA GLN A 29 -6.48 -8.18 28.95
C GLN A 29 -5.49 -8.91 28.03
N PHE A 30 -5.22 -8.38 26.85
CA PHE A 30 -4.42 -9.07 25.83
C PHE A 30 -3.06 -8.39 25.58
N HIS A 31 -2.80 -7.25 26.20
CA HIS A 31 -1.54 -6.52 26.09
C HIS A 31 -1.12 -6.25 24.65
N ILE A 32 -2.08 -5.88 23.79
CA ILE A 32 -1.80 -5.57 22.39
C ILE A 32 -0.85 -4.36 22.27
N ASP A 33 -0.03 -4.38 21.22
CA ASP A 33 0.98 -3.32 20.95
C ASP A 33 0.48 -2.23 20.00
N GLY A 34 -0.67 -2.41 19.36
CA GLY A 34 -1.22 -1.40 18.46
C GLY A 34 -2.64 -1.67 17.99
N ILE A 35 -3.23 -0.66 17.37
CA ILE A 35 -4.60 -0.69 16.81
C ILE A 35 -4.59 -0.08 15.42
N ARG A 36 -5.13 -0.84 14.47
CA ARG A 36 -5.48 -0.37 13.12
C ARG A 36 -6.96 0.03 13.08
N PHE A 37 -7.24 1.29 12.78
CA PHE A 37 -8.59 1.81 12.62
C PHE A 37 -9.04 1.65 11.17
N ASP A 38 -10.09 0.86 10.97
CA ASP A 38 -10.79 0.70 9.69
C ASP A 38 -11.49 2.00 9.25
N ALA A 39 -11.48 2.29 7.95
CA ALA A 39 -12.13 3.47 7.38
C ALA A 39 -11.88 4.76 8.19
N ALA A 40 -10.61 5.02 8.52
CA ALA A 40 -10.24 6.06 9.48
C ALA A 40 -10.60 7.48 8.99
N ASP A 41 -10.72 7.66 7.68
CA ASP A 41 -11.17 8.90 7.05
C ASP A 41 -12.63 9.26 7.37
N CYS A 42 -13.43 8.28 7.80
CA CYS A 42 -14.82 8.46 8.19
C CYS A 42 -15.02 8.78 9.68
N ILE A 43 -13.95 8.76 10.48
CA ILE A 43 -13.95 8.91 11.93
C ILE A 43 -13.65 10.38 12.33
N ASP A 44 -14.34 10.86 13.37
CA ASP A 44 -14.23 12.23 13.85
C ASP A 44 -12.86 12.50 14.50
N HIS A 45 -12.24 13.65 14.20
CA HIS A 45 -10.92 14.00 14.72
C HIS A 45 -10.90 14.13 16.25
N ASP A 46 -11.96 14.64 16.88
CA ASP A 46 -12.01 14.77 18.35
C ASP A 46 -12.06 13.40 19.02
N PHE A 47 -12.70 12.42 18.36
CA PHE A 47 -12.66 11.03 18.81
C PHE A 47 -11.22 10.48 18.77
N PHE A 48 -10.47 10.70 17.68
CA PHE A 48 -9.06 10.27 17.63
C PHE A 48 -8.18 10.95 18.67
N ARG A 49 -8.33 12.27 18.89
CA ARG A 49 -7.56 12.97 19.93
C ARG A 49 -7.84 12.38 21.31
N ARG A 50 -9.11 12.07 21.60
CA ARG A 50 -9.52 11.41 22.85
C ARG A 50 -8.90 10.03 22.99
N ILE A 51 -9.04 9.18 21.97
CA ILE A 51 -8.47 7.82 21.97
C ILE A 51 -6.95 7.88 22.15
N ARG A 52 -6.25 8.75 21.41
CA ARG A 52 -4.80 8.92 21.58
C ARG A 52 -4.45 9.29 23.01
N HIS A 53 -5.13 10.29 23.59
CA HIS A 53 -4.86 10.71 24.96
C HIS A 53 -5.00 9.53 25.94
N THR A 54 -6.11 8.79 25.86
CA THR A 54 -6.36 7.64 26.73
C THR A 54 -5.32 6.53 26.54
N VAL A 55 -5.07 6.15 25.29
CA VAL A 55 -4.17 5.04 24.96
C VAL A 55 -2.73 5.39 25.33
N LYS A 56 -2.21 6.54 24.90
CA LYS A 56 -0.83 6.96 25.15
C LYS A 56 -0.56 7.25 26.62
N SER A 57 -1.56 7.66 27.40
CA SER A 57 -1.43 7.82 28.85
C SER A 57 -1.25 6.48 29.58
N ARG A 58 -1.72 5.38 28.98
CA ARG A 58 -1.57 4.03 29.53
C ARG A 58 -0.31 3.34 29.02
N ASN A 59 -0.09 3.39 27.72
CA ASN A 59 1.09 2.83 27.07
C ASN A 59 1.60 3.80 25.99
N PRO A 60 2.69 4.55 26.25
CA PRO A 60 3.30 5.45 25.27
C PRO A 60 3.72 4.75 23.96
N GLU A 61 4.09 3.47 24.05
CA GLU A 61 4.56 2.66 22.92
C GLU A 61 3.43 2.10 22.05
N MET A 62 2.18 2.16 22.52
CA MET A 62 1.03 1.64 21.77
C MET A 62 0.91 2.32 20.41
N TRP A 63 1.00 1.57 19.32
CA TRP A 63 0.99 2.12 17.97
C TRP A 63 -0.43 2.32 17.43
N LEU A 64 -0.75 3.52 16.99
CA LEU A 64 -2.06 3.85 16.41
C LEU A 64 -1.95 4.10 14.90
N MET A 65 -2.64 3.31 14.10
CA MET A 65 -2.58 3.40 12.63
C MET A 65 -3.98 3.49 12.04
N GLY A 66 -4.19 4.38 11.07
CA GLY A 66 -5.46 4.51 10.36
C GLY A 66 -5.39 3.96 8.94
N GLU A 67 -6.47 3.34 8.49
CA GLU A 67 -6.69 3.14 7.07
C GLU A 67 -7.16 4.44 6.43
N LEU A 68 -6.29 5.05 5.60
CA LEU A 68 -6.61 6.17 4.74
C LEU A 68 -6.27 5.78 3.30
N ILE A 69 -7.29 5.67 2.46
CA ILE A 69 -7.13 5.29 1.04
C ILE A 69 -6.86 6.49 0.13
N HIS A 70 -7.20 7.71 0.58
CA HIS A 70 -7.04 8.94 -0.18
C HIS A 70 -6.91 10.16 0.74
N GLY A 71 -6.59 11.31 0.14
CA GLY A 71 -6.53 12.58 0.85
C GLY A 71 -5.18 12.87 1.48
N ASN A 72 -5.15 13.84 2.39
CA ASN A 72 -3.93 14.27 3.07
C ASN A 72 -3.78 13.51 4.39
N TYR A 73 -2.85 12.54 4.42
CA TYR A 73 -2.65 11.67 5.59
C TYR A 73 -2.23 12.44 6.85
N ALA A 74 -1.51 13.56 6.71
CA ALA A 74 -1.08 14.39 7.85
C ALA A 74 -2.25 15.00 8.64
N GLN A 75 -3.45 15.06 8.05
CA GLN A 75 -4.66 15.48 8.77
C GLN A 75 -5.05 14.51 9.88
N PHE A 76 -4.68 13.23 9.78
CA PHE A 76 -5.02 12.17 10.72
C PHE A 76 -3.78 11.59 11.42
N ALA A 77 -2.71 11.36 10.66
CA ALA A 77 -1.45 10.83 11.17
C ALA A 77 -0.53 11.97 11.58
N ASN A 78 -0.52 12.28 12.87
CA ASN A 78 0.23 13.36 13.50
C ASN A 78 0.30 13.15 15.02
N PRO A 79 1.14 13.92 15.75
CA PRO A 79 1.33 13.74 17.19
C PRO A 79 0.09 13.95 18.08
N GLU A 80 -1.04 14.44 17.55
CA GLU A 80 -2.29 14.61 18.30
C GLU A 80 -3.28 13.45 18.09
N MET A 81 -3.12 12.64 17.03
CA MET A 81 -4.07 11.59 16.67
C MET A 81 -3.37 10.25 16.40
N LEU A 82 -3.10 9.91 15.13
CA LEU A 82 -2.55 8.61 14.75
C LEU A 82 -1.03 8.69 14.54
N ASP A 83 -0.31 7.62 14.85
CA ASP A 83 1.14 7.54 14.63
C ASP A 83 1.48 7.24 13.17
N SER A 84 0.57 6.59 12.43
CA SER A 84 0.77 6.20 11.03
C SER A 84 -0.54 6.08 10.25
N SER A 85 -0.41 5.85 8.95
CA SER A 85 -1.50 5.54 8.02
C SER A 85 -1.02 4.53 6.96
N THR A 86 -1.96 3.81 6.35
CA THR A 86 -1.73 3.03 5.12
C THR A 86 -1.10 3.88 4.02
N ASN A 87 -0.07 3.34 3.35
CA ASN A 87 0.64 4.04 2.27
C ASN A 87 0.06 3.75 0.88
N TYR A 88 -1.18 4.18 0.63
CA TYR A 88 -1.75 4.09 -0.72
C TYR A 88 -1.08 5.04 -1.73
N GLU A 89 -0.37 6.08 -1.27
CA GLU A 89 0.44 6.99 -2.09
C GLU A 89 1.51 6.24 -2.89
N CYS A 90 2.23 5.31 -2.25
CA CYS A 90 3.25 4.50 -2.93
C CYS A 90 2.73 3.15 -3.43
N TRP A 91 1.68 2.60 -2.84
CA TRP A 91 1.16 1.24 -3.14
C TRP A 91 1.07 0.94 -4.64
N LYS A 92 0.42 1.82 -5.41
CA LYS A 92 0.28 1.60 -6.85
C LYS A 92 1.63 1.56 -7.54
N GLY A 93 2.46 2.58 -7.30
CA GLY A 93 3.77 2.71 -7.92
C GLY A 93 4.69 1.53 -7.62
N ILE A 94 4.55 0.88 -6.47
CA ILE A 94 5.33 -0.31 -6.10
C ILE A 94 5.17 -1.40 -7.15
N TRP A 95 3.95 -1.80 -7.52
CA TRP A 95 3.75 -2.88 -8.49
C TRP A 95 3.72 -2.38 -9.94
N SER A 96 3.16 -1.20 -10.23
CA SER A 96 3.00 -0.71 -11.60
C SER A 96 4.34 -0.33 -12.23
N SER A 97 5.27 0.25 -11.46
CA SER A 97 6.61 0.58 -11.97
C SER A 97 7.39 -0.66 -12.43
N HIS A 98 7.15 -1.82 -11.81
CA HIS A 98 7.74 -3.10 -12.22
C HIS A 98 7.08 -3.66 -13.48
N ASN A 99 5.74 -3.57 -13.57
CA ASN A 99 4.99 -4.04 -14.73
C ASN A 99 5.24 -3.23 -16.00
N ASP A 100 5.27 -1.91 -15.85
CA ASP A 100 5.41 -0.96 -16.95
C ASP A 100 6.88 -0.58 -17.19
N LYS A 101 7.81 -1.15 -16.40
CA LYS A 101 9.26 -0.95 -16.50
C LYS A 101 9.60 0.55 -16.47
N ASN A 102 9.04 1.24 -15.48
CA ASN A 102 9.11 2.67 -15.32
C ASN A 102 9.33 3.06 -13.84
N TYR A 103 10.57 2.99 -13.38
CA TYR A 103 10.91 3.38 -12.01
C TYR A 103 10.82 4.89 -11.73
N PHE A 104 10.62 5.74 -12.74
CA PHE A 104 10.29 7.15 -12.49
C PHE A 104 8.99 7.30 -11.69
N GLU A 105 8.02 6.38 -11.85
CA GLU A 105 6.74 6.43 -11.14
C GLU A 105 6.92 6.28 -9.62
N ILE A 106 7.50 5.16 -9.16
CA ILE A 106 7.68 4.92 -7.73
C ILE A 106 8.72 5.87 -7.12
N ASN A 107 9.76 6.23 -7.87
CA ASN A 107 10.71 7.23 -7.42
C ASN A 107 10.05 8.60 -7.19
N TYR A 108 9.12 9.00 -8.08
CA TYR A 108 8.34 10.23 -7.88
C TYR A 108 7.46 10.13 -6.63
N ALA A 109 6.74 9.02 -6.44
CA ALA A 109 5.88 8.80 -5.28
C ALA A 109 6.66 8.85 -3.95
N MET A 110 7.84 8.21 -3.87
CA MET A 110 8.69 8.24 -2.68
C MET A 110 9.23 9.65 -2.36
N ASN A 111 9.68 10.39 -3.39
CA ASN A 111 10.14 11.77 -3.19
C ASN A 111 8.99 12.69 -2.77
N ARG A 112 7.83 12.52 -3.39
CA ARG A 112 6.63 13.26 -3.02
C ARG A 112 6.20 12.98 -1.59
N GLN A 113 6.14 11.72 -1.17
CA GLN A 113 5.85 11.32 0.22
C GLN A 113 6.81 12.01 1.19
N LYS A 114 8.11 11.99 0.91
CA LYS A 114 9.13 12.67 1.72
C LYS A 114 8.85 14.17 1.88
N ASP A 115 8.39 14.83 0.82
CA ASP A 115 8.12 16.28 0.83
C ASP A 115 6.81 16.64 1.56
N ILE A 116 5.74 15.87 1.36
CA ILE A 116 4.42 16.19 1.91
C ILE A 116 4.18 15.59 3.31
N TYR A 117 4.89 14.51 3.66
CA TYR A 117 4.79 13.81 4.93
C TYR A 117 6.16 13.66 5.61
N PRO A 118 6.88 14.77 5.87
CA PRO A 118 8.25 14.69 6.41
C PRO A 118 8.25 14.03 7.79
N GLY A 119 9.04 12.98 7.94
CA GLY A 119 9.20 12.24 9.20
C GLY A 119 8.03 11.31 9.56
N LEU A 120 6.97 11.25 8.76
CA LEU A 120 5.87 10.32 8.98
C LEU A 120 6.21 8.96 8.35
N LEU A 121 6.27 7.93 9.19
CA LEU A 121 6.49 6.55 8.75
C LEU A 121 5.15 5.92 8.40
N LEU A 122 4.81 5.89 7.10
CA LEU A 122 3.59 5.24 6.61
C LEU A 122 3.74 3.72 6.57
N TYR A 123 2.62 3.01 6.66
CA TYR A 123 2.55 1.56 6.56
C TYR A 123 2.58 1.13 5.10
N ASN A 124 3.73 0.62 4.66
CA ASN A 124 4.00 0.21 3.29
C ASN A 124 3.51 -1.22 3.08
N PHE A 125 2.75 -1.44 2.02
CA PHE A 125 2.27 -2.77 1.63
C PHE A 125 2.26 -2.86 0.09
N ALA A 126 2.44 -4.07 -0.43
CA ALA A 126 2.30 -4.35 -1.86
C ALA A 126 0.90 -4.92 -2.18
N ASP A 127 0.33 -5.66 -1.23
CA ASP A 127 -1.01 -6.23 -1.25
C ASP A 127 -1.60 -6.29 0.16
N ASN A 128 -2.91 -6.52 0.26
CA ASN A 128 -3.64 -6.67 1.51
C ASN A 128 -4.98 -7.40 1.25
N HIS A 129 -5.89 -7.36 2.23
CA HIS A 129 -7.19 -8.03 2.16
C HIS A 129 -8.25 -7.32 1.28
N ASP A 130 -7.95 -6.12 0.77
CA ASP A 130 -8.83 -5.27 -0.02
C ASP A 130 -8.29 -4.96 -1.43
N VAL A 131 -7.07 -5.38 -1.75
CA VAL A 131 -6.45 -5.23 -3.07
C VAL A 131 -5.91 -6.56 -3.60
N ALA A 132 -5.81 -6.68 -4.92
CA ALA A 132 -5.31 -7.90 -5.55
C ALA A 132 -3.92 -8.31 -5.03
N ARG A 133 -3.68 -9.62 -4.90
CA ARG A 133 -2.40 -10.15 -4.42
C ARG A 133 -1.27 -9.79 -5.38
N LEU A 134 -0.10 -9.48 -4.84
CA LEU A 134 1.04 -8.99 -5.63
C LEU A 134 1.46 -10.00 -6.71
N ALA A 135 1.50 -11.30 -6.37
CA ALA A 135 1.85 -12.37 -7.29
C ALA A 135 0.87 -12.55 -8.46
N THR A 136 -0.33 -11.98 -8.34
CA THR A 136 -1.32 -11.88 -9.43
C THR A 136 -1.16 -10.58 -10.20
N GLN A 137 -0.86 -9.47 -9.50
CA GLN A 137 -0.70 -8.16 -10.14
C GLN A 137 0.52 -8.09 -11.06
N LEU A 138 1.61 -8.78 -10.72
CA LEU A 138 2.83 -8.76 -11.52
C LEU A 138 2.69 -9.59 -12.81
N ARG A 139 3.02 -8.97 -13.94
CA ARG A 139 3.05 -9.62 -15.26
C ARG A 139 4.23 -10.58 -15.43
N ASP A 140 5.27 -10.42 -14.62
CA ASP A 140 6.48 -11.24 -14.61
C ASP A 140 6.85 -11.59 -13.17
N SER A 141 6.78 -12.88 -12.83
CA SER A 141 7.05 -13.36 -11.47
C SER A 141 8.51 -13.14 -11.03
N ARG A 142 9.44 -12.92 -11.97
CA ARG A 142 10.83 -12.57 -11.65
C ARG A 142 10.94 -11.20 -10.97
N HIS A 143 9.90 -10.37 -11.03
CA HIS A 143 9.85 -9.08 -10.36
C HIS A 143 9.51 -9.17 -8.87
N LEU A 144 8.99 -10.31 -8.38
CA LEU A 144 8.60 -10.47 -6.97
C LEU A 144 9.74 -10.12 -5.99
N PRO A 145 10.97 -10.66 -6.13
CA PRO A 145 12.08 -10.30 -5.26
C PRO A 145 12.43 -8.80 -5.30
N LEU A 146 12.30 -8.15 -6.45
CA LEU A 146 12.60 -6.71 -6.59
C LEU A 146 11.55 -5.86 -5.89
N VAL A 147 10.27 -6.22 -6.00
CA VAL A 147 9.19 -5.53 -5.29
C VAL A 147 9.39 -5.62 -3.78
N TYR A 148 9.70 -6.79 -3.23
CA TYR A 148 9.95 -6.93 -1.80
C TYR A 148 11.22 -6.21 -1.35
N ALA A 149 12.30 -6.23 -2.15
CA ALA A 149 13.49 -5.44 -1.84
C ALA A 149 13.20 -3.94 -1.83
N LEU A 150 12.34 -3.44 -2.71
CA LEU A 150 11.88 -2.06 -2.66
C LEU A 150 11.02 -1.80 -1.43
N LEU A 151 10.06 -2.69 -1.13
CA LEU A 151 9.10 -2.56 -0.03
C LEU A 151 9.78 -2.42 1.33
N TYR A 152 10.80 -3.25 1.60
CA TYR A 152 11.56 -3.19 2.84
C TYR A 152 12.50 -1.99 2.93
N ALA A 153 13.00 -1.48 1.79
CA ALA A 153 13.99 -0.42 1.78
C ALA A 153 13.42 0.99 1.59
N MET A 154 12.19 1.14 1.09
CA MET A 154 11.57 2.44 0.92
C MET A 154 11.18 3.07 2.29
N PRO A 155 11.03 4.40 2.39
CA PRO A 155 10.66 5.06 3.64
C PRO A 155 9.29 4.60 4.17
N GLY A 156 9.24 4.24 5.45
CA GLY A 156 8.02 3.75 6.12
C GLY A 156 8.23 2.37 6.75
N ILE A 157 7.14 1.73 7.11
CA ILE A 157 7.12 0.45 7.83
C ILE A 157 6.67 -0.63 6.85
N PRO A 158 7.53 -1.59 6.46
CA PRO A 158 7.13 -2.65 5.53
C PRO A 158 6.15 -3.63 6.17
N SER A 159 5.18 -4.08 5.39
CA SER A 159 4.23 -5.11 5.74
C SER A 159 4.09 -6.15 4.65
N VAL A 160 4.08 -7.41 5.06
CA VAL A 160 3.84 -8.57 4.19
C VAL A 160 2.47 -9.14 4.54
N TYR A 161 1.60 -9.24 3.53
CA TYR A 161 0.30 -9.89 3.69
C TYR A 161 0.47 -11.41 3.72
N TYR A 162 -0.29 -12.10 4.56
CA TYR A 162 -0.11 -13.53 4.81
C TYR A 162 -0.16 -14.34 3.50
N GLY A 163 0.79 -15.27 3.34
CA GLY A 163 0.91 -16.08 2.15
C GLY A 163 1.61 -15.40 0.97
N SER A 164 1.77 -14.08 0.97
CA SER A 164 2.47 -13.38 -0.12
C SER A 164 3.97 -13.69 -0.11
N GLU A 165 4.54 -14.07 1.03
CA GLU A 165 5.88 -14.64 1.17
C GLU A 165 6.08 -15.97 0.43
N PHE A 166 4.99 -16.70 0.13
CA PHE A 166 4.99 -17.90 -0.71
C PHE A 166 4.67 -17.59 -2.17
N GLY A 167 4.33 -16.34 -2.50
CA GLY A 167 3.87 -15.94 -3.83
C GLY A 167 2.43 -16.35 -4.13
N ILE A 168 1.56 -16.42 -3.11
CA ILE A 168 0.16 -16.79 -3.29
C ILE A 168 -0.56 -15.77 -4.17
N GLN A 169 -1.35 -16.29 -5.10
CA GLN A 169 -2.13 -15.54 -6.07
C GLN A 169 -3.58 -15.32 -5.60
N GLY A 170 -4.19 -14.23 -6.05
CA GLY A 170 -5.56 -13.84 -5.72
C GLY A 170 -5.99 -12.59 -6.48
N GLU A 171 -7.07 -12.69 -7.26
CA GLU A 171 -7.68 -11.58 -7.98
C GLU A 171 -8.80 -10.94 -7.17
N LYS A 172 -8.88 -9.61 -7.18
CA LYS A 172 -10.03 -8.90 -6.64
C LYS A 172 -11.22 -9.10 -7.57
N GLN A 173 -12.32 -9.62 -7.06
CA GLN A 173 -13.55 -9.81 -7.83
C GLN A 173 -14.58 -8.72 -7.49
N GLN A 174 -15.46 -8.43 -8.44
CA GLN A 174 -16.51 -7.45 -8.19
C GLN A 174 -17.48 -8.01 -7.14
N GLY A 175 -17.56 -7.33 -5.99
CA GLY A 175 -18.47 -7.70 -4.90
C GLY A 175 -17.99 -8.85 -4.01
N SER A 176 -16.76 -9.36 -4.18
CA SER A 176 -16.15 -10.31 -3.25
C SER A 176 -14.63 -10.16 -3.19
N ASP A 177 -14.11 -10.19 -1.97
CA ASP A 177 -12.68 -10.21 -1.66
C ASP A 177 -12.21 -11.61 -1.23
N ASP A 178 -13.04 -12.65 -1.38
CA ASP A 178 -12.74 -14.00 -0.88
C ASP A 178 -11.47 -14.60 -1.50
N ASN A 179 -11.22 -14.32 -2.78
CA ASN A 179 -9.99 -14.79 -3.46
C ASN A 179 -8.73 -14.06 -2.98
N LEU A 180 -8.88 -12.91 -2.30
CA LEU A 180 -7.78 -12.25 -1.62
C LEU A 180 -7.46 -12.95 -0.29
N ARG A 181 -8.41 -13.71 0.25
CA ARG A 181 -8.40 -14.30 1.60
C ARG A 181 -8.47 -15.84 1.58
N PRO A 182 -7.66 -16.55 0.75
CA PRO A 182 -7.69 -18.01 0.71
C PRO A 182 -7.31 -18.58 2.08
N ALA A 183 -8.00 -19.66 2.45
CA ALA A 183 -7.56 -20.52 3.55
C ALA A 183 -6.28 -21.24 3.14
N LEU A 184 -5.27 -21.23 4.01
CA LEU A 184 -3.99 -21.90 3.77
C LEU A 184 -3.91 -23.18 4.60
N ASP A 185 -3.45 -24.26 3.97
CA ASP A 185 -3.02 -25.44 4.71
C ASP A 185 -1.56 -25.24 5.14
N ILE A 186 -1.36 -24.92 6.42
CA ILE A 186 -0.03 -24.69 6.99
C ILE A 186 0.86 -25.94 6.87
N ALA A 187 0.27 -27.14 6.85
CA ALA A 187 1.05 -28.37 6.70
C ALA A 187 1.66 -28.52 5.29
N GLU A 188 1.10 -27.85 4.29
CA GLU A 188 1.61 -27.82 2.91
C GLU A 188 2.56 -26.64 2.64
N MET A 189 2.73 -25.74 3.62
CA MET A 189 3.61 -24.58 3.51
C MET A 189 5.02 -24.95 3.97
N HIS A 190 5.95 -25.00 3.01
CA HIS A 190 7.34 -25.41 3.22
C HIS A 190 8.31 -24.22 3.04
N PRO A 191 8.40 -23.29 4.02
CA PRO A 191 9.18 -22.05 3.92
C PRO A 191 10.66 -22.30 3.62
N GLU A 192 11.24 -23.39 4.12
CA GLU A 192 12.62 -23.83 3.89
C GLU A 192 12.92 -24.15 2.42
N SER A 193 11.89 -24.53 1.66
CA SER A 193 12.00 -24.90 0.25
C SER A 193 11.55 -23.80 -0.71
N ASN A 194 10.89 -22.74 -0.20
CA ASN A 194 10.39 -21.64 -1.00
C ASN A 194 11.45 -20.54 -1.15
N ALA A 195 11.95 -20.36 -2.37
CA ALA A 195 13.02 -19.39 -2.64
C ALA A 195 12.62 -17.93 -2.35
N LEU A 196 11.35 -17.55 -2.53
CA LEU A 196 10.88 -16.21 -2.21
C LEU A 196 10.83 -16.01 -0.69
N THR A 197 10.32 -17.00 0.05
CA THR A 197 10.29 -16.95 1.51
C THR A 197 11.71 -16.83 2.10
N GLN A 198 12.66 -17.63 1.60
CA GLN A 198 14.09 -17.53 1.97
C GLN A 198 14.70 -16.17 1.61
N TYR A 199 14.24 -15.55 0.54
CA TYR A 199 14.65 -14.20 0.17
C TYR A 199 14.08 -13.13 1.13
N LEU A 200 12.80 -13.25 1.52
CA LEU A 200 12.18 -12.34 2.49
C LEU A 200 12.80 -12.46 3.89
N TYR A 201 13.22 -13.66 4.32
CA TYR A 201 13.98 -13.81 5.55
C TYR A 201 15.28 -12.99 5.54
N ARG A 202 16.03 -13.03 4.42
CA ARG A 202 17.25 -12.23 4.26
C ARG A 202 16.97 -10.72 4.26
N LEU A 203 15.88 -10.29 3.61
CA LEU A 203 15.42 -8.89 3.69
C LEU A 203 15.09 -8.49 5.12
N GLY A 204 14.36 -9.33 5.86
CA GLY A 204 14.01 -9.10 7.26
C GLY A 204 15.23 -9.01 8.18
N ALA A 205 16.18 -9.93 8.04
CA ALA A 205 17.42 -9.93 8.82
C ALA A 205 18.27 -8.68 8.54
N ALA A 206 18.39 -8.29 7.26
CA ALA A 206 19.09 -7.06 6.89
C ALA A 206 18.37 -5.80 7.40
N TYR A 207 17.04 -5.75 7.31
CA TYR A 207 16.21 -4.67 7.84
C TYR A 207 16.43 -4.51 9.33
N GLU A 208 16.22 -5.56 10.13
CA GLU A 208 16.35 -5.56 11.60
C GLU A 208 17.69 -5.00 12.10
N ARG A 209 18.78 -5.24 11.35
CA ARG A 209 20.14 -4.89 11.74
C ARG A 209 20.63 -3.55 11.21
N LYS A 210 19.94 -2.94 10.23
CA LYS A 210 20.34 -1.66 9.65
C LYS A 210 19.31 -0.58 9.94
N GLU A 211 19.59 0.23 10.96
CA GLU A 211 18.73 1.36 11.37
C GLU A 211 18.43 2.34 10.21
N ALA A 212 19.37 2.49 9.26
CA ALA A 212 19.15 3.28 8.05
C ALA A 212 17.89 2.85 7.27
N LEU A 213 17.57 1.55 7.24
CA LEU A 213 16.36 1.03 6.59
C LEU A 213 15.08 1.34 7.39
N HIS A 214 15.17 1.50 8.71
CA HIS A 214 14.04 1.86 9.58
C HIS A 214 13.69 3.35 9.44
N THR A 215 14.61 4.22 9.84
CA THR A 215 14.35 5.66 10.05
C THR A 215 15.32 6.55 9.27
N GLY A 216 16.29 5.96 8.58
CA GLY A 216 17.30 6.70 7.82
C GLY A 216 16.71 7.57 6.72
N SER A 217 17.38 8.70 6.47
CA SER A 217 17.04 9.66 5.42
C SER A 217 16.94 8.98 4.05
N PHE A 218 16.11 9.50 3.14
CA PHE A 218 15.95 8.97 1.79
C PHE A 218 16.46 9.96 0.75
N SER A 219 17.23 9.46 -0.22
CA SER A 219 17.64 10.22 -1.39
C SER A 219 17.79 9.33 -2.63
N THR A 220 17.22 9.76 -3.76
CA THR A 220 17.47 9.13 -5.06
C THR A 220 18.92 9.38 -5.47
N VAL A 221 19.63 8.33 -5.89
CA VAL A 221 20.98 8.43 -6.45
C VAL A 221 20.90 8.41 -7.97
N GLU A 222 20.23 7.41 -8.55
CA GLU A 222 19.98 7.32 -9.98
C GLU A 222 18.60 6.71 -10.25
N VAL A 223 17.90 7.24 -11.25
CA VAL A 223 16.66 6.65 -11.75
C VAL A 223 16.68 6.61 -13.28
N ARG A 224 16.37 5.45 -13.82
CA ARG A 224 16.18 5.16 -15.25
C ARG A 224 14.84 4.40 -15.39
N ASN A 225 14.44 4.05 -16.60
CA ASN A 225 13.21 3.28 -16.81
C ASN A 225 13.21 1.96 -16.01
N GLN A 226 14.30 1.19 -16.12
CA GLN A 226 14.41 -0.15 -15.55
C GLN A 226 15.45 -0.26 -14.44
N GLN A 227 16.09 0.84 -14.05
CA GLN A 227 16.98 0.85 -12.90
C GLN A 227 16.60 1.94 -11.91
N LEU A 228 16.69 1.58 -10.64
CA LEU A 228 16.48 2.50 -9.54
C LEU A 228 17.58 2.29 -8.52
N GLU A 229 18.24 3.38 -8.16
CA GLU A 229 19.16 3.44 -7.04
C GLU A 229 18.75 4.57 -6.11
N PHE A 230 18.60 4.23 -4.84
CA PHE A 230 18.41 5.20 -3.78
C PHE A 230 19.24 4.83 -2.56
N ARG A 231 19.54 5.83 -1.75
CA ARG A 231 20.24 5.69 -0.49
C ARG A 231 19.28 5.87 0.67
N ARG A 232 19.40 4.98 1.66
CA ARG A 232 18.86 5.12 3.01
C ARG A 232 19.98 5.46 3.99
N GLY A 233 19.78 6.47 4.82
CA GLY A 233 20.79 6.96 5.76
C GLY A 233 21.94 7.73 5.08
N ASP A 234 22.97 8.03 5.87
CA ASP A 234 24.09 8.88 5.49
C ASP A 234 25.42 8.32 6.02
N GLY A 235 26.53 8.74 5.43
CA GLY A 235 27.87 8.37 5.91
C GLY A 235 28.16 6.87 5.82
N ASP A 236 28.76 6.34 6.88
CA ASP A 236 29.18 4.94 6.96
C ASP A 236 28.03 3.96 7.26
N ASP A 237 26.90 4.47 7.79
CA ASP A 237 25.70 3.66 8.07
C ASP A 237 24.72 3.62 6.89
N ALA A 238 25.07 4.25 5.76
CA ALA A 238 24.23 4.31 4.59
C ALA A 238 24.06 2.93 3.92
N VAL A 239 22.83 2.67 3.48
CA VAL A 239 22.47 1.51 2.65
C VAL A 239 22.08 2.01 1.26
N TYR A 240 22.81 1.57 0.24
CA TYR A 240 22.49 1.79 -1.17
C TYR A 240 21.61 0.66 -1.65
N CYS A 241 20.41 0.98 -2.10
CA CYS A 241 19.42 0.02 -2.58
C CYS A 241 19.34 0.14 -4.10
N LEU A 242 19.82 -0.88 -4.80
CA LEU A 242 19.91 -0.92 -6.26
C LEU A 242 18.93 -1.94 -6.79
N LEU A 243 18.17 -1.59 -7.83
CA LEU A 243 17.24 -2.47 -8.52
C LEU A 243 17.48 -2.43 -10.03
N ASN A 244 17.51 -3.59 -10.67
CA ASN A 244 17.63 -3.72 -12.13
C ASN A 244 16.57 -4.68 -12.69
N LEU A 245 15.61 -4.13 -13.45
CA LEU A 245 14.56 -4.87 -14.16
C LEU A 245 14.96 -5.29 -15.58
N GLN A 246 16.14 -4.90 -16.06
CA GLN A 246 16.59 -5.37 -17.37
C GLN A 246 16.91 -6.86 -17.32
N ASP A 247 16.81 -7.48 -18.50
CA ASP A 247 17.21 -8.85 -18.78
C ASP A 247 18.72 -8.99 -19.05
N CYS A 248 19.48 -7.91 -18.84
CA CYS A 248 20.93 -7.88 -18.88
C CYS A 248 21.49 -7.10 -17.67
N PRO A 249 22.78 -7.30 -17.33
CA PRO A 249 23.44 -6.51 -16.31
C PRO A 249 23.44 -5.01 -16.67
N SER A 250 23.28 -4.15 -15.67
CA SER A 250 23.35 -2.69 -15.82
C SER A 250 24.32 -2.09 -14.80
N ASP A 251 25.15 -1.15 -15.28
CA ASP A 251 26.03 -0.37 -14.41
C ASP A 251 25.26 0.77 -13.74
N LEU A 252 25.39 0.86 -12.42
CA LEU A 252 24.86 1.92 -11.55
C LEU A 252 26.00 2.59 -10.75
N PRO A 253 25.89 3.89 -10.42
CA PRO A 253 26.95 4.65 -9.77
C PRO A 253 27.16 4.20 -8.32
N LEU A 254 28.40 3.86 -7.96
CA LEU A 254 28.76 3.57 -6.57
C LEU A 254 30.18 4.08 -6.31
N PRO A 255 30.36 5.25 -5.67
CA PRO A 255 31.63 5.97 -5.68
C PRO A 255 32.65 5.48 -4.64
N PHE A 256 32.29 4.50 -3.80
CA PHE A 256 33.17 4.00 -2.74
C PHE A 256 34.19 3.04 -3.30
N GLY A 257 35.45 3.23 -2.92
CA GLY A 257 36.51 2.24 -3.07
C GLY A 257 37.04 1.81 -1.71
N GLY A 258 37.70 0.65 -1.67
CA GLY A 258 38.26 0.06 -0.44
C GLY A 258 37.40 -1.07 0.12
N ASP A 259 37.87 -1.67 1.21
CA ASP A 259 37.26 -2.85 1.81
C ASP A 259 36.09 -2.49 2.76
N GLY A 260 35.30 -3.50 3.11
CA GLY A 260 34.26 -3.38 4.15
C GLY A 260 32.84 -3.13 3.65
N TRP A 261 32.62 -3.07 2.33
CA TRP A 261 31.30 -3.00 1.71
C TRP A 261 30.81 -4.39 1.33
N TYR A 262 29.54 -4.65 1.59
CA TYR A 262 28.92 -5.95 1.35
C TYR A 262 27.53 -5.77 0.77
N ASP A 263 27.11 -6.72 -0.06
CA ASP A 263 25.70 -6.88 -0.39
C ASP A 263 25.01 -7.62 0.75
N LEU A 264 24.14 -6.93 1.48
CA LEU A 264 23.43 -7.46 2.65
C LEU A 264 22.53 -8.64 2.31
N LEU A 265 22.14 -8.81 1.04
CA LEU A 265 21.24 -9.89 0.62
C LEU A 265 21.97 -11.20 0.31
N THR A 266 23.28 -11.12 0.07
CA THR A 266 24.11 -12.29 -0.27
C THR A 266 25.23 -12.51 0.74
N GLY A 267 25.61 -11.50 1.52
CA GLY A 267 26.77 -11.50 2.40
C GLY A 267 28.10 -11.34 1.66
N GLU A 268 28.08 -11.22 0.34
CA GLU A 268 29.30 -11.17 -0.47
C GLU A 268 29.95 -9.78 -0.41
N PRO A 269 31.29 -9.72 -0.34
CA PRO A 269 32.01 -8.45 -0.38
C PRO A 269 31.84 -7.78 -1.75
N VAL A 270 31.66 -6.46 -1.73
CA VAL A 270 31.48 -5.63 -2.91
C VAL A 270 32.64 -4.66 -3.02
N TYR A 271 33.27 -4.65 -4.19
CA TYR A 271 34.27 -3.65 -4.55
C TYR A 271 33.74 -2.81 -5.71
N ALA A 272 33.56 -1.52 -5.47
CA ALA A 272 33.20 -0.57 -6.51
C ALA A 272 34.34 0.44 -6.75
N ASN A 273 34.37 1.00 -7.95
CA ASN A 273 35.29 2.09 -8.30
C ASN A 273 34.57 3.07 -9.22
N GLY A 274 33.57 3.75 -8.67
CA GLY A 274 32.70 4.67 -9.39
C GLY A 274 31.41 4.05 -9.91
N LYS A 275 31.37 2.72 -10.09
CA LYS A 275 30.19 1.98 -10.52
C LYS A 275 30.21 0.53 -10.02
N ILE A 276 29.04 -0.08 -9.99
CA ILE A 276 28.81 -1.50 -9.76
C ILE A 276 27.90 -2.07 -10.86
N SER A 277 28.19 -3.28 -11.31
CA SER A 277 27.34 -4.00 -12.27
C SER A 277 26.28 -4.77 -11.52
N VAL A 278 25.02 -4.36 -11.65
CA VAL A 278 23.86 -5.06 -11.08
C VAL A 278 23.35 -6.09 -12.09
N PRO A 279 23.27 -7.38 -11.75
CA PRO A 279 22.80 -8.41 -12.66
C PRO A 279 21.35 -8.20 -13.12
N ALA A 280 20.93 -8.92 -14.15
CA ALA A 280 19.56 -8.89 -14.66
C ALA A 280 18.55 -9.31 -13.56
N PHE A 281 17.38 -8.67 -13.51
CA PHE A 281 16.30 -8.97 -12.55
C PHE A 281 16.80 -9.13 -11.11
N THR A 282 17.63 -8.20 -10.65
CA THR A 282 18.30 -8.30 -9.34
C THR A 282 18.11 -7.02 -8.54
N ALA A 283 17.93 -7.19 -7.23
CA ALA A 283 18.11 -6.13 -6.25
C ALA A 283 19.37 -6.42 -5.42
N MET A 284 20.08 -5.36 -5.02
CA MET A 284 21.26 -5.43 -4.15
C MET A 284 21.15 -4.34 -3.08
N TRP A 285 21.53 -4.67 -1.84
CA TRP A 285 21.58 -3.70 -0.75
C TRP A 285 23.01 -3.56 -0.27
N ILE A 286 23.69 -2.49 -0.65
CA ILE A 286 25.12 -2.31 -0.38
C ILE A 286 25.32 -1.41 0.83
N ALA A 287 26.00 -1.92 1.85
CA ALA A 287 26.32 -1.15 3.06
C ALA A 287 27.69 -1.56 3.61
N LYS A 288 28.30 -0.67 4.40
CA LYS A 288 29.42 -1.08 5.24
C LYS A 288 28.91 -2.00 6.35
N SER A 289 29.61 -3.11 6.54
CA SER A 289 29.27 -4.08 7.58
C SER A 289 30.52 -4.77 8.13
N SER A 290 30.46 -5.08 9.42
CA SER A 290 31.43 -5.93 10.09
C SER A 290 31.15 -7.42 9.81
N ALA A 291 32.15 -8.27 9.99
CA ALA A 291 31.98 -9.72 9.89
C ALA A 291 30.97 -10.25 10.92
N GLU A 292 30.87 -9.60 12.09
CA GLU A 292 29.93 -9.95 13.16
C GLU A 292 28.48 -9.66 12.75
N GLU A 293 28.21 -8.49 12.16
CA GLU A 293 26.89 -8.16 11.62
C GLU A 293 26.47 -9.12 10.52
N LEU A 294 27.38 -9.44 9.58
CA LEU A 294 27.09 -10.37 8.48
C LEU A 294 26.84 -11.79 8.99
N ALA A 295 27.63 -12.25 9.97
CA ALA A 295 27.41 -13.55 10.59
C ALA A 295 26.05 -13.62 11.30
N ALA A 296 25.61 -12.52 11.93
CA ALA A 296 24.31 -12.44 12.56
C ALA A 296 23.15 -12.42 11.55
N MET A 297 23.33 -11.79 10.38
CA MET A 297 22.34 -11.80 9.29
C MET A 297 22.26 -13.15 8.57
N ALA A 298 23.36 -13.90 8.53
CA ALA A 298 23.44 -15.21 7.91
C ALA A 298 22.90 -16.34 8.80
N GLN A 299 22.69 -16.10 10.09
CA GLN A 299 22.04 -17.06 10.97
C GLN A 299 20.56 -17.14 10.56
N GLU A 300 20.12 -18.35 10.19
CA GLU A 300 18.69 -18.63 10.06
C GLU A 300 18.01 -18.27 11.39
N PRO A 301 16.84 -17.62 11.37
CA PRO A 301 16.12 -17.34 12.60
C PRO A 301 15.91 -18.67 13.33
N GLU A 302 16.27 -18.74 14.61
CA GLU A 302 15.73 -19.78 15.48
C GLU A 302 14.22 -19.63 15.39
N ILE A 303 13.55 -20.54 14.67
CA ILE A 303 12.11 -20.66 14.75
C ILE A 303 11.87 -21.13 16.18
N ALA A 304 11.69 -20.17 17.09
CA ALA A 304 11.19 -20.45 18.42
C ALA A 304 9.92 -21.25 18.20
N ALA A 305 9.97 -22.54 18.55
CA ALA A 305 8.80 -23.41 18.47
C ALA A 305 7.69 -22.63 19.16
N ALA A 306 6.66 -22.26 18.40
CA ALA A 306 5.57 -21.44 18.90
C ALA A 306 5.12 -22.08 20.22
N GLU A 307 5.40 -21.42 21.34
CA GLU A 307 4.83 -21.83 22.59
C GLU A 307 3.34 -21.82 22.33
N THR A 308 2.73 -23.00 22.39
CA THR A 308 1.29 -23.15 22.26
C THR A 308 0.69 -22.28 23.36
N VAL A 309 0.30 -21.06 23.01
CA VAL A 309 -0.55 -20.24 23.86
C VAL A 309 -1.83 -21.05 23.95
N ALA A 310 -1.98 -21.78 25.04
CA ALA A 310 -3.17 -22.54 25.32
C ALA A 310 -4.33 -21.54 25.26
N ALA A 311 -5.23 -21.74 24.30
CA ALA A 311 -6.47 -20.98 24.25
C ALA A 311 -7.11 -21.05 25.64
N PRO A 312 -7.47 -19.91 26.27
CA PRO A 312 -8.21 -19.95 27.51
C PRO A 312 -9.46 -20.81 27.27
N ALA A 313 -9.71 -21.76 28.17
CA ALA A 313 -10.81 -22.69 28.07
C ALA A 313 -12.10 -21.91 27.79
N ALA A 314 -12.72 -22.16 26.65
CA ALA A 314 -14.00 -21.57 26.29
C ALA A 314 -15.04 -21.98 27.34
N GLU A 315 -15.47 -21.02 28.18
CA GLU A 315 -16.70 -21.20 28.94
C GLU A 315 -17.87 -21.27 27.93
N PRO A 316 -18.84 -22.19 28.12
CA PRO A 316 -19.91 -22.39 27.16
C PRO A 316 -20.79 -21.14 27.09
N ILE A 317 -20.77 -20.49 25.92
CA ILE A 317 -21.69 -19.42 25.56
C ILE A 317 -23.10 -20.04 25.50
N ALA A 318 -24.03 -19.47 26.26
CA ALA A 318 -25.41 -19.92 26.32
C ALA A 318 -26.07 -19.84 24.92
N GLU A 319 -26.79 -20.89 24.53
CA GLU A 319 -27.51 -20.97 23.26
C GLU A 319 -28.52 -19.82 23.11
N PRO A 320 -28.56 -19.14 21.94
CA PRO A 320 -29.56 -18.11 21.69
C PRO A 320 -30.95 -18.73 21.52
N GLN A 321 -31.95 -18.14 22.19
CA GLN A 321 -33.36 -18.54 22.07
C GLN A 321 -33.90 -18.22 20.67
N PRO A 322 -34.81 -19.05 20.11
CA PRO A 322 -35.35 -18.84 18.77
C PRO A 322 -36.31 -17.64 18.75
N ALA A 323 -36.10 -16.75 17.77
CA ALA A 323 -36.98 -15.61 17.50
C ALA A 323 -38.32 -16.06 16.88
N GLU A 324 -39.40 -15.39 17.26
CA GLU A 324 -40.76 -15.59 16.72
C GLU A 324 -40.88 -15.16 15.25
N PRO A 325 -41.77 -15.77 14.45
CA PRO A 325 -41.85 -15.53 13.02
C PRO A 325 -42.52 -14.20 12.69
N VAL A 326 -41.86 -13.39 11.86
CA VAL A 326 -42.41 -12.16 11.28
C VAL A 326 -43.28 -12.50 10.06
N VAL A 327 -44.52 -12.02 10.05
CA VAL A 327 -45.49 -12.14 8.96
C VAL A 327 -45.08 -11.20 7.82
N THR A 328 -44.93 -11.75 6.61
CA THR A 328 -44.69 -11.00 5.37
C THR A 328 -45.99 -10.48 4.78
N THR A 329 -46.07 -9.17 4.53
CA THR A 329 -47.09 -8.57 3.67
C THR A 329 -46.47 -8.22 2.31
N GLU A 330 -47.16 -8.62 1.24
CA GLU A 330 -46.76 -8.41 -0.16
C GLU A 330 -46.59 -6.93 -0.52
N ALA A 331 -45.57 -6.62 -1.32
CA ALA A 331 -45.28 -5.29 -1.84
C ALA A 331 -45.89 -5.09 -3.23
N GLU A 332 -46.59 -3.98 -3.43
CA GLU A 332 -47.07 -3.48 -4.73
C GLU A 332 -45.91 -2.93 -5.60
N PRO A 333 -46.05 -2.89 -6.95
CA PRO A 333 -44.94 -2.57 -7.84
C PRO A 333 -44.62 -1.07 -7.86
N LYS A 334 -43.33 -0.72 -7.76
CA LYS A 334 -42.83 0.65 -7.86
C LYS A 334 -42.91 1.18 -9.30
N ALA A 335 -43.35 2.43 -9.41
CA ALA A 335 -43.36 3.24 -10.61
C ALA A 335 -41.93 3.61 -11.07
N THR A 336 -41.76 3.76 -12.38
CA THR A 336 -40.57 4.27 -13.06
C THR A 336 -40.29 5.74 -12.71
N GLU A 337 -39.14 6.02 -12.10
CA GLU A 337 -38.62 7.38 -11.86
C GLU A 337 -37.66 7.83 -12.98
N GLN A 338 -37.74 9.12 -13.34
CA GLN A 338 -36.84 9.82 -14.27
C GLN A 338 -35.47 10.11 -13.62
N PRO A 339 -34.38 10.30 -14.40
CA PRO A 339 -33.03 10.42 -13.85
C PRO A 339 -32.83 11.75 -13.11
N ALA A 340 -32.36 11.68 -11.87
CA ALA A 340 -32.06 12.82 -11.00
C ALA A 340 -30.76 13.54 -11.40
N GLU A 341 -30.68 14.84 -11.06
CA GLU A 341 -29.53 15.73 -11.26
C GLU A 341 -28.27 15.23 -10.54
N MET A 342 -27.10 15.36 -11.17
CA MET A 342 -25.82 14.89 -10.64
C MET A 342 -25.12 16.01 -9.84
N THR A 343 -24.89 15.77 -8.55
CA THR A 343 -24.25 16.70 -7.63
C THR A 343 -22.73 16.77 -7.80
N ALA A 344 -22.08 17.84 -7.31
CA ALA A 344 -20.62 17.96 -7.34
C ALA A 344 -19.90 16.85 -6.54
N ALA A 345 -20.52 16.35 -5.47
CA ALA A 345 -19.99 15.23 -4.69
C ALA A 345 -20.07 13.91 -5.46
N GLU A 346 -21.18 13.67 -6.18
CA GLU A 346 -21.30 12.51 -7.08
C GLU A 346 -20.34 12.59 -8.27
N LEU A 347 -20.07 13.80 -8.77
CA LEU A 347 -19.07 14.02 -9.82
C LEU A 347 -17.67 13.61 -9.34
N VAL A 348 -17.26 14.05 -8.15
CA VAL A 348 -15.96 13.70 -7.55
C VAL A 348 -15.85 12.20 -7.28
N TRP A 349 -16.91 11.59 -6.74
CA TRP A 349 -16.95 10.13 -6.51
C TRP A 349 -16.92 9.33 -7.81
N LYS A 350 -17.64 9.76 -8.85
CA LYS A 350 -17.56 9.11 -10.17
C LYS A 350 -16.19 9.27 -10.80
N LEU A 351 -15.54 10.42 -10.65
CA LEU A 351 -14.17 10.66 -11.11
C LEU A 351 -13.15 9.77 -10.39
N SER A 352 -13.34 9.48 -9.09
CA SER A 352 -12.45 8.60 -8.34
C SER A 352 -12.60 7.12 -8.72
N LEU A 353 -13.65 6.75 -9.45
CA LEU A 353 -13.88 5.39 -9.97
C LEU A 353 -13.36 5.18 -11.39
N LEU A 354 -12.85 6.22 -12.08
CA LEU A 354 -12.38 6.11 -13.45
C LEU A 354 -10.94 5.59 -13.52
N ASP A 355 -10.72 4.56 -14.33
CA ASP A 355 -9.39 4.06 -14.65
C ASP A 355 -8.68 5.04 -15.61
N ARG A 356 -7.34 5.12 -15.57
CA ARG A 356 -6.56 6.15 -16.33
C ARG A 356 -6.58 5.96 -17.87
N CYS A 357 -7.41 5.06 -18.39
CA CYS A 357 -7.57 4.76 -19.80
C CYS A 357 -9.04 4.39 -20.09
N MET A 358 -9.88 5.37 -20.43
CA MET A 358 -11.28 5.12 -20.75
C MET A 358 -11.65 5.56 -22.16
N THR A 359 -12.46 4.75 -22.84
CA THR A 359 -13.01 5.09 -24.16
C THR A 359 -14.19 6.05 -24.04
N ARG A 360 -14.52 6.76 -25.12
CA ARG A 360 -15.68 7.69 -25.18
C ARG A 360 -17.00 7.01 -24.77
N ALA A 361 -17.17 5.74 -25.13
CA ALA A 361 -18.35 4.96 -24.75
C ALA A 361 -18.44 4.77 -23.24
N LYS A 362 -17.33 4.39 -22.58
CA LYS A 362 -17.29 4.23 -21.13
C LYS A 362 -17.43 5.56 -20.39
N LEU A 363 -16.92 6.66 -20.94
CA LEU A 363 -17.14 8.00 -20.39
C LEU A 363 -18.62 8.41 -20.48
N THR A 364 -19.28 8.10 -21.59
CA THR A 364 -20.71 8.36 -21.79
C THR A 364 -21.57 7.53 -20.83
N GLU A 365 -21.20 6.28 -20.60
CA GLU A 365 -21.81 5.41 -19.60
C GLU A 365 -21.63 5.95 -18.17
N ALA A 366 -20.40 6.35 -17.81
CA ALA A 366 -20.09 6.86 -16.48
C ALA A 366 -20.86 8.16 -16.15
N PHE A 367 -20.93 9.10 -17.09
CA PHE A 367 -21.57 10.41 -16.88
C PHE A 367 -23.01 10.50 -17.38
N GLY A 368 -23.53 9.43 -18.00
CA GLY A 368 -24.89 9.37 -18.55
C GLY A 368 -25.15 10.36 -19.70
N ARG A 369 -24.10 10.93 -20.30
CA ARG A 369 -24.19 11.93 -21.37
C ARG A 369 -22.94 11.90 -22.25
N GLU A 370 -23.09 12.24 -23.53
CA GLU A 370 -21.97 12.36 -24.48
C GLU A 370 -21.13 13.61 -24.18
N PRO A 371 -19.79 13.52 -24.21
CA PRO A 371 -18.92 14.69 -24.10
C PRO A 371 -18.98 15.57 -25.35
N MET A 372 -18.79 16.88 -25.17
CA MET A 372 -18.61 17.81 -26.28
C MET A 372 -17.15 17.83 -26.73
N ASP A 373 -16.91 17.74 -28.03
CA ASP A 373 -15.59 17.90 -28.62
C ASP A 373 -15.22 19.41 -28.69
N LYS A 374 -14.15 19.81 -28.01
CA LYS A 374 -13.55 21.14 -28.15
C LYS A 374 -12.10 21.06 -28.60
N GLN A 375 -11.70 22.02 -29.41
CA GLN A 375 -10.29 22.23 -29.75
C GLN A 375 -9.71 23.34 -28.86
N ASP A 376 -8.62 23.04 -28.17
CA ASP A 376 -7.80 24.03 -27.48
C ASP A 376 -6.36 23.95 -28.00
N GLY A 377 -5.99 24.89 -28.86
CA GLY A 377 -4.72 24.86 -29.60
C GLY A 377 -4.59 23.60 -30.45
N SER A 378 -3.55 22.78 -30.20
CA SER A 378 -3.36 21.50 -30.87
C SER A 378 -4.04 20.31 -30.17
N ASN A 379 -4.73 20.50 -29.06
CA ASN A 379 -5.28 19.38 -28.28
C ASN A 379 -6.80 19.22 -28.53
N VAL A 380 -7.24 17.96 -28.59
CA VAL A 380 -8.67 17.61 -28.54
C VAL A 380 -9.04 17.46 -27.07
N VAL A 381 -9.99 18.27 -26.62
CA VAL A 381 -10.49 18.31 -25.24
C VAL A 381 -11.93 17.81 -25.24
N TYR A 382 -12.24 16.85 -24.37
CA TYR A 382 -13.63 16.49 -24.08
C TYR A 382 -14.13 17.38 -22.96
N GLU A 383 -15.20 18.14 -23.22
CA GLU A 383 -15.82 19.04 -22.25
C GLU A 383 -17.21 18.51 -21.85
N TYR A 384 -17.45 18.42 -20.54
CA TYR A 384 -18.78 18.22 -19.97
C TYR A 384 -19.24 19.51 -19.30
N GLN A 385 -20.47 19.91 -19.61
CA GLN A 385 -21.17 20.93 -18.86
C GLN A 385 -22.24 20.27 -17.99
N PHE A 386 -22.21 20.61 -16.70
CA PHE A 386 -23.20 20.20 -15.72
C PHE A 386 -24.03 21.41 -15.28
N ASP A 387 -25.27 21.17 -14.94
CA ASP A 387 -26.17 22.20 -14.42
C ASP A 387 -25.58 22.78 -13.11
N GLY A 388 -25.73 24.09 -12.91
CA GLY A 388 -25.01 24.82 -11.85
C GLY A 388 -23.66 25.42 -12.25
N GLY A 389 -23.30 25.37 -13.53
CA GLY A 389 -22.14 26.09 -14.09
C GLY A 389 -20.80 25.37 -13.93
N VAL A 390 -20.81 24.10 -13.53
CA VAL A 390 -19.61 23.28 -13.41
C VAL A 390 -19.21 22.76 -14.78
N THR A 391 -17.95 23.01 -15.17
CA THR A 391 -17.37 22.53 -16.42
C THR A 391 -16.21 21.59 -16.11
N LEU A 392 -16.27 20.36 -16.63
CA LEU A 392 -15.16 19.39 -16.56
C LEU A 392 -14.49 19.31 -17.93
N ARG A 393 -13.17 19.42 -17.99
CA ARG A 393 -12.37 19.27 -19.21
C ARG A 393 -11.36 18.14 -19.06
N LEU A 394 -11.38 17.21 -20.01
CA LEU A 394 -10.45 16.08 -20.06
C LEU A 394 -9.46 16.28 -21.22
N TRP A 395 -8.15 16.16 -20.95
CA TRP A 395 -7.09 16.41 -21.91
C TRP A 395 -6.49 15.10 -22.43
N GLY A 396 -6.21 15.02 -23.73
CA GLY A 396 -5.43 13.92 -24.30
C GLY A 396 -3.96 14.30 -24.42
N ASP A 397 -3.04 13.43 -24.01
CA ASP A 397 -1.59 13.62 -24.17
C ASP A 397 -1.21 13.71 -25.67
N PRO A 398 -0.38 14.70 -26.09
CA PRO A 398 0.10 14.81 -27.46
C PRO A 398 0.96 13.65 -27.97
N ILE A 399 1.66 12.88 -27.12
CA ILE A 399 2.44 11.67 -27.47
C ILE A 399 1.52 10.53 -27.93
N LEU A 400 0.29 10.49 -27.43
CA LEU A 400 -0.75 9.53 -27.83
C LEU A 400 -1.30 9.78 -29.25
N ARG A 401 -0.90 10.85 -29.94
CA ARG A 401 -1.31 11.13 -31.33
C ARG A 401 -0.90 10.06 -32.34
N ALA A 402 0.18 9.33 -32.11
CA ALA A 402 0.60 8.24 -33.01
C ALA A 402 -0.31 7.01 -32.91
N ALA A 403 -0.95 6.77 -31.75
CA ALA A 403 -1.89 5.68 -31.53
C ALA A 403 -3.31 6.01 -32.03
N LEU A 404 -3.63 7.29 -32.27
CA LEU A 404 -4.97 7.74 -32.66
C LEU A 404 -5.43 7.34 -34.07
N GLN A 405 -4.57 6.71 -34.89
CA GLN A 405 -4.96 6.14 -36.18
C GLN A 405 -5.45 4.68 -36.10
N SER A 406 -5.30 3.99 -34.96
CA SER A 406 -5.63 2.56 -34.82
C SER A 406 -6.91 2.25 -34.05
N GLY A 407 -7.72 3.25 -33.67
CA GLY A 407 -9.07 3.02 -33.13
C GLY A 407 -9.17 2.80 -31.62
N ASP A 408 -8.06 2.76 -30.88
CA ASP A 408 -8.05 2.71 -29.41
C ASP A 408 -7.64 4.08 -28.83
N ARG A 409 -8.34 4.59 -27.81
CA ARG A 409 -8.09 5.93 -27.22
C ARG A 409 -7.94 5.89 -25.70
N ALA A 410 -6.89 6.57 -25.22
CA ALA A 410 -6.55 6.85 -23.83
C ALA A 410 -6.64 8.36 -23.54
N PHE A 411 -6.97 8.72 -22.30
CA PHE A 411 -7.05 10.12 -21.82
C PHE A 411 -6.41 10.24 -20.44
N GLU A 412 -5.84 11.41 -20.16
CA GLU A 412 -5.32 11.76 -18.84
C GLU A 412 -6.26 12.81 -18.21
N ILE A 413 -6.74 12.55 -16.99
CA ILE A 413 -7.62 13.47 -16.29
C ILE A 413 -6.75 14.39 -15.43
N LEU A 414 -6.56 15.63 -15.90
CA LEU A 414 -6.02 16.73 -15.10
C LEU A 414 -7.21 17.52 -14.51
N LEU A 415 -7.32 17.50 -13.19
CA LEU A 415 -8.35 18.21 -12.42
C LEU A 415 -8.00 19.69 -12.23
#